data_AF-A0A1C6WUZ6-F1
#
_entry.id   AF-A0A1C6WUZ6-F1
#
_cell.length_a   1.000
_cell.length_b   1.000
_cell.length_c   1.000
_cell.angle_alpha   90.00
_cell.angle_beta   90.00
_cell.angle_gamma   90.00
#
_symmetry.space_group_name_H-M   'P 1'
#
loop_
_entity.id
_entity.type
_entity.pdbx_description
1 polymer ?
#
loop_
_entity_poly.entity_id
_entity_poly.type
_entity_poly.pdbx_seq_one_letter_code
_entity_poly.pdbx_strand_id
1 'polypeptide(L)'
;YNGVISRLWDPDRPNFYNNGYVKIVRVYNPNLVMIQQRYEKDSKGRQKYFYALVKIAQISEDETIIVMISGNINDHNPSNKEYKNTIVESANLFTAEIDSEEDIRKGKLKKVFVNIAGYLIEKKNMRVDITYVESMHGNASIYQKCIIRKALDYFLPHK
;
A
#
# COMPACT_ATOMS: atom_id res chain seq x y z
N TYR A 1 13.46 -4.63 -15.50
CA TYR A 1 12.63 -3.43 -15.32
C TYR A 1 11.13 -3.75 -15.35
N ASN A 2 10.51 -4.03 -16.50
CA ASN A 2 9.06 -4.33 -16.60
C ASN A 2 8.60 -5.49 -15.69
N GLY A 3 9.44 -6.52 -15.52
CA GLY A 3 9.16 -7.62 -14.58
C GLY A 3 9.02 -7.15 -13.13
N VAL A 4 9.86 -6.20 -12.68
CA VAL A 4 9.78 -5.60 -11.34
C VAL A 4 8.49 -4.81 -11.18
N ILE A 5 8.17 -3.96 -12.17
CA ILE A 5 6.93 -3.17 -12.20
C ILE A 5 5.71 -4.09 -12.10
N SER A 6 5.65 -5.12 -12.94
CA SER A 6 4.53 -6.08 -12.94
C SER A 6 4.36 -6.78 -11.59
N ARG A 7 5.45 -7.06 -10.87
CA ARG A 7 5.42 -7.72 -9.56
C ARG A 7 4.98 -6.77 -8.44
N LEU A 8 5.29 -5.48 -8.54
CA LEU A 8 4.88 -4.47 -7.57
C LEU A 8 3.43 -4.01 -7.77
N TRP A 9 2.94 -4.02 -9.02
CA TRP A 9 1.58 -3.61 -9.37
C TRP A 9 0.53 -4.71 -9.15
N ASP A 10 0.89 -5.97 -9.41
CA ASP A 10 -0.03 -7.12 -9.35
C ASP A 10 -0.20 -7.62 -7.90
N PRO A 11 -1.39 -7.49 -7.30
CA PRO A 11 -1.64 -7.92 -5.93
C PRO A 11 -1.67 -9.46 -5.76
N ASP A 12 -1.90 -10.21 -6.85
CA ASP A 12 -1.94 -11.67 -6.83
C ASP A 12 -0.52 -12.27 -6.86
N ARG A 13 0.49 -11.43 -7.14
CA ARG A 13 1.89 -11.83 -7.05
C ARG A 13 2.42 -11.57 -5.64
N PRO A 14 3.28 -12.46 -5.13
CA PRO A 14 3.98 -12.21 -3.88
C PRO A 14 4.76 -10.89 -3.96
N ASN A 15 4.29 -9.88 -3.24
CA ASN A 15 4.99 -8.61 -3.11
C ASN A 15 5.98 -8.70 -1.94
N PHE A 16 7.26 -8.42 -2.21
CA PHE A 16 8.36 -8.51 -1.25
C PHE A 16 8.19 -7.64 -0.02
N TYR A 17 7.44 -6.54 -0.17
CA TYR A 17 7.36 -5.45 0.79
C TYR A 17 6.10 -5.52 1.68
N ASN A 18 5.20 -6.49 1.43
CA ASN A 18 3.88 -6.50 2.02
C ASN A 18 3.56 -7.83 2.71
N ASN A 19 3.60 -7.88 4.04
CA ASN A 19 3.23 -9.06 4.84
C ASN A 19 1.72 -9.05 5.15
N GLY A 20 0.89 -9.00 4.12
CA GLY A 20 -0.54 -8.86 4.27
C GLY A 20 -1.31 -9.33 3.06
N TYR A 21 -2.63 -9.32 3.20
CA TYR A 21 -3.55 -9.59 2.11
C TYR A 21 -3.93 -8.28 1.43
N VAL A 22 -3.77 -8.22 0.11
CA VAL A 22 -4.17 -7.09 -0.73
C VAL A 22 -5.31 -7.55 -1.63
N LYS A 23 -6.37 -6.75 -1.70
CA LYS A 23 -7.53 -6.98 -2.57
C LYS A 23 -7.80 -5.71 -3.36
N ILE A 24 -7.98 -5.83 -4.67
CA ILE A 24 -8.54 -4.74 -5.47
C ILE A 24 -10.03 -4.64 -5.17
N VAL A 25 -10.46 -3.49 -4.64
CA VAL A 25 -11.87 -3.25 -4.31
C VAL A 25 -12.59 -2.42 -5.37
N ARG A 26 -11.84 -1.71 -6.22
CA ARG A 26 -12.38 -0.97 -7.37
C ARG A 26 -11.31 -0.77 -8.43
N VAL A 27 -11.67 -0.91 -9.69
CA VAL A 27 -10.81 -0.56 -10.84
C VAL A 27 -11.38 0.70 -11.47
N TYR A 28 -10.59 1.76 -11.58
CA TYR A 28 -10.98 2.98 -12.30
C TYR A 28 -10.50 2.93 -13.75
N ASN A 29 -9.26 2.48 -13.95
CA ASN A 29 -8.65 2.21 -15.25
C ASN A 29 -7.44 1.27 -15.04
N PRO A 30 -6.77 0.81 -16.12
CA PRO A 30 -5.63 -0.12 -16.00
C PRO A 30 -4.47 0.37 -15.12
N ASN A 31 -4.34 1.68 -14.93
CA ASN A 31 -3.24 2.32 -14.20
C ASN A 31 -3.69 2.95 -12.86
N LEU A 32 -4.97 2.80 -12.48
CA LEU A 32 -5.54 3.39 -11.28
C LEU A 32 -6.59 2.45 -10.68
N VAL A 33 -6.29 1.96 -9.48
CA VAL A 33 -7.16 1.06 -8.73
C VAL A 33 -7.32 1.57 -7.30
N MET A 34 -8.36 1.09 -6.63
CA MET A 34 -8.45 1.16 -5.18
C MET A 34 -8.20 -0.23 -4.61
N ILE A 35 -7.34 -0.30 -3.61
CA ILE A 35 -7.06 -1.53 -2.89
C ILE A 35 -7.58 -1.43 -1.45
N GLN A 36 -7.91 -2.59 -0.89
CA GLN A 36 -7.94 -2.84 0.54
C GLN A 36 -6.71 -3.66 0.88
N GLN A 37 -5.95 -3.21 1.88
CA GLN A 37 -4.84 -3.97 2.41
C GLN A 37 -5.11 -4.30 3.88
N ARG A 38 -5.03 -5.59 4.21
CA ARG A 38 -5.11 -6.12 5.57
C ARG A 38 -3.74 -6.63 5.97
N TYR A 39 -3.21 -6.14 7.08
CA TYR A 39 -1.94 -6.63 7.61
C TYR A 39 -2.12 -8.02 8.25
N GLU A 40 -1.06 -8.81 8.35
CA GLU A 40 -1.06 -9.96 9.25
C GLU A 40 -1.41 -9.53 10.68
N LYS A 41 -2.17 -10.38 11.37
CA LYS A 41 -2.50 -10.17 12.77
C LYS A 41 -1.25 -10.41 13.60
N ASP A 42 -0.77 -9.37 14.28
CA ASP A 42 0.30 -9.52 15.26
C ASP A 42 -0.23 -10.15 16.56
N SER A 43 0.66 -10.76 17.35
CA SER A 43 0.30 -11.38 18.64
C SER A 43 -0.07 -10.35 19.72
N LYS A 44 0.11 -9.05 19.44
CA LYS A 44 0.02 -7.96 20.42
C LYS A 44 -1.10 -6.96 20.13
N GLY A 45 -1.94 -7.16 19.11
CA GLY A 45 -2.91 -6.16 18.71
C GLY A 45 -4.05 -6.64 17.82
N ARG A 46 -4.95 -5.68 17.54
CA ARG A 46 -6.00 -5.85 16.53
C ARG A 46 -5.37 -5.76 15.15
N GLN A 47 -5.73 -6.70 14.29
CA GLN A 47 -5.36 -6.68 12.89
C GLN A 47 -5.74 -5.34 12.26
N LYS A 48 -4.78 -4.73 11.56
CA LYS A 48 -4.93 -3.41 10.95
C LYS A 48 -5.34 -3.56 9.48
N TYR A 49 -5.99 -2.55 8.93
CA TYR A 49 -6.28 -2.47 7.51
C TYR A 49 -6.37 -1.02 7.04
N PHE A 50 -6.19 -0.80 5.74
CA PHE A 50 -6.44 0.50 5.12
C PHE A 50 -6.99 0.34 3.71
N TYR A 51 -7.52 1.45 3.19
CA TYR A 51 -7.83 1.61 1.78
C TYR A 51 -6.93 2.69 1.18
N ALA A 52 -6.51 2.48 -0.06
CA ALA A 52 -5.73 3.46 -0.81
C ALA A 52 -6.08 3.42 -2.29
N LEU A 53 -6.05 4.59 -2.92
CA LEU A 53 -5.87 4.69 -4.36
C LEU A 53 -4.43 4.35 -4.69
N VAL A 54 -4.24 3.48 -5.67
CA VAL A 54 -2.93 3.10 -6.20
C VAL A 54 -2.87 3.49 -7.66
N LYS A 55 -1.89 4.32 -7.99
CA LYS A 55 -1.64 4.76 -9.36
C LYS A 55 -0.26 4.35 -9.81
N ILE A 56 -0.15 3.78 -11.00
CA ILE A 56 1.11 3.60 -11.71
C ILE A 56 1.24 4.67 -12.78
N ALA A 57 2.41 5.30 -12.86
CA ALA A 57 2.74 6.31 -13.86
C ALA A 57 4.17 6.09 -14.36
N GLN A 58 4.32 5.92 -15.66
CA GLN A 58 5.62 5.95 -16.31
C GLN A 58 6.01 7.42 -16.52
N ILE A 59 7.11 7.84 -15.92
CA ILE A 59 7.61 9.23 -15.97
C ILE A 59 8.53 9.41 -17.17
N SER A 60 9.32 8.38 -17.49
CA SER A 60 10.17 8.31 -18.67
C SER A 60 10.34 6.85 -19.13
N GLU A 61 11.10 6.60 -20.20
CA GLU A 61 11.41 5.23 -20.64
C GLU A 61 12.05 4.40 -19.50
N ASP A 62 12.85 5.05 -18.66
CA ASP A 62 13.63 4.41 -17.61
C ASP A 62 13.10 4.67 -16.19
N GLU A 63 11.99 5.40 -16.03
CA GLU A 63 11.47 5.76 -14.71
C GLU A 63 9.97 5.52 -14.58
N THR A 64 9.58 4.80 -13.52
CA THR A 64 8.18 4.52 -13.18
C THR A 64 7.93 4.79 -11.71
N ILE A 65 6.81 5.42 -11.40
CA ILE A 65 6.32 5.63 -10.04
C ILE A 65 5.04 4.82 -9.82
N ILE A 66 4.98 4.12 -8.69
CA ILE A 66 3.74 3.55 -8.16
C ILE A 66 3.46 4.28 -6.85
N VAL A 67 2.33 4.99 -6.76
CA VAL A 67 1.96 5.78 -5.58
C VAL A 67 0.65 5.27 -4.97
N MET A 68 0.58 5.30 -3.64
CA MET A 68 -0.50 4.83 -2.79
C MET A 68 -0.91 5.95 -1.83
N ILE A 69 -2.18 6.32 -1.83
CA ILE A 69 -2.70 7.40 -0.98
C ILE A 69 -4.08 7.00 -0.46
N SER A 70 -4.31 7.13 0.85
CA SER A 70 -5.64 6.98 1.45
C SER A 70 -6.52 8.20 1.18
N GLY A 71 -7.79 7.95 0.89
CA GLY A 71 -8.83 8.97 0.84
C GLY A 71 -9.90 8.76 1.91
N ASN A 72 -10.98 9.54 1.84
CA ASN A 72 -12.08 9.50 2.79
C ASN A 72 -13.07 8.39 2.40
N ILE A 73 -12.72 7.16 2.78
CA ILE A 73 -13.50 5.96 2.46
C ILE A 73 -14.53 5.69 3.56
N ASN A 74 -15.80 5.68 3.20
CA ASN A 74 -16.85 5.13 4.05
C ASN A 74 -16.96 3.62 3.79
N ASP A 75 -16.52 2.85 4.78
CA ASP A 75 -16.53 1.39 4.79
C ASP A 75 -17.46 0.84 5.87
N HIS A 76 -18.36 1.68 6.40
CA HIS A 76 -19.26 1.36 7.52
C HIS A 76 -18.55 0.82 8.77
N ASN A 77 -17.26 1.14 8.97
CA ASN A 77 -16.60 0.86 10.25
C ASN A 77 -17.21 1.78 11.33
N PRO A 78 -17.53 1.27 12.54
CA PRO A 78 -18.16 2.06 13.60
C PRO A 78 -17.24 3.13 14.21
N SER A 79 -15.94 3.12 13.88
CA SER A 79 -14.98 4.12 14.32
C SER A 79 -15.30 5.50 13.73
N ASN A 80 -15.54 6.47 14.59
CA ASN A 80 -15.71 7.89 14.25
C ASN A 80 -14.37 8.64 14.07
N LYS A 81 -13.25 7.93 13.98
CA LYS A 81 -11.94 8.55 13.78
C LYS A 81 -11.86 9.23 12.42
N GLU A 82 -11.80 10.55 12.43
CA GLU A 82 -11.52 11.35 11.25
C GLU A 82 -10.04 11.25 10.85
N TYR A 83 -9.80 11.30 9.55
CA TYR A 83 -8.48 11.33 8.96
C TYR A 83 -8.39 12.54 8.03
N LYS A 84 -7.28 13.28 8.14
CA LYS A 84 -6.90 14.33 7.21
C LYS A 84 -5.46 14.09 6.76
N ASN A 85 -5.26 13.99 5.46
CA ASN A 85 -3.95 13.94 4.85
C ASN A 85 -3.33 15.34 4.85
N THR A 86 -2.18 15.49 5.52
CA THR A 86 -1.45 16.76 5.62
C THR A 86 -0.31 16.88 4.60
N ILE A 87 -0.01 15.82 3.85
CA ILE A 87 1.05 15.82 2.83
C ILE A 87 0.44 16.06 1.46
N VAL A 88 -0.64 15.34 1.15
CA VAL A 88 -1.39 15.49 -0.10
C VAL A 88 -2.79 15.99 0.23
N GLU A 89 -2.92 17.31 0.41
CA GLU A 89 -4.17 17.92 0.87
C GLU A 89 -5.35 17.65 -0.07
N SER A 90 -5.07 17.56 -1.38
CA SER A 90 -6.08 17.23 -2.40
C SER A 90 -6.70 15.84 -2.22
N ALA A 91 -6.02 14.91 -1.55
CA ALA A 91 -6.56 13.59 -1.24
C ALA A 91 -7.78 13.65 -0.31
N ASN A 92 -7.91 14.71 0.49
CA ASN A 92 -9.04 14.91 1.39
C ASN A 92 -10.36 15.18 0.65
N LEU A 93 -10.30 15.59 -0.63
CA LEU A 93 -11.48 15.79 -1.45
C LEU A 93 -12.05 14.47 -2.00
N PHE A 94 -11.23 13.42 -2.01
CA PHE A 94 -11.65 12.14 -2.54
C PHE A 94 -12.46 11.36 -1.51
N THR A 95 -13.71 11.05 -1.84
CA THR A 95 -14.60 10.22 -1.05
C THR A 95 -15.04 8.99 -1.85
N ALA A 96 -15.27 7.87 -1.15
CA ALA A 96 -15.89 6.71 -1.77
C ALA A 96 -16.61 5.84 -0.74
N GLU A 97 -17.74 5.28 -1.15
CA GLU A 97 -18.46 4.23 -0.43
C GLU A 97 -17.91 2.85 -0.84
N ILE A 98 -17.72 1.96 0.12
CA ILE A 98 -17.32 0.56 -0.07
C ILE A 98 -18.22 -0.33 0.78
N ASP A 99 -18.85 -1.32 0.15
CA ASP A 99 -19.46 -2.44 0.88
C ASP A 99 -18.35 -3.35 1.42
N SER A 100 -18.01 -3.16 2.69
CA SER A 100 -16.89 -3.83 3.35
C SER A 100 -17.30 -5.14 3.99
N GLU A 101 -16.33 -5.99 4.32
CA GLU A 101 -16.60 -7.26 4.96
C GLU A 101 -17.18 -7.10 6.40
N GLU A 102 -17.91 -8.10 6.88
CA GLU A 102 -18.64 -8.03 8.16
C GLU A 102 -17.73 -7.72 9.37
N ASP A 103 -16.49 -8.18 9.35
CA ASP A 103 -15.51 -7.92 10.41
C ASP A 103 -15.07 -6.45 10.47
N ILE A 104 -15.03 -5.75 9.33
CA ILE A 104 -14.81 -4.30 9.26
C ILE A 104 -16.04 -3.56 9.81
N ARG A 105 -17.25 -3.92 9.35
CA ARG A 105 -18.51 -3.29 9.80
C ARG A 105 -18.79 -3.51 11.28
N LYS A 106 -18.33 -4.62 11.85
CA LYS A 106 -18.36 -4.89 13.30
C LYS A 106 -17.21 -4.22 14.07
N GLY A 107 -16.32 -3.52 13.37
CA GLY A 107 -15.17 -2.86 13.97
C GLY A 107 -14.24 -3.85 14.67
N LYS A 108 -14.01 -5.05 14.13
CA LYS A 108 -13.01 -6.02 14.64
C LYS A 108 -11.59 -5.61 14.23
N LEU A 109 -11.44 -5.11 13.00
CA LEU A 109 -10.17 -4.62 12.46
C LEU A 109 -9.95 -3.15 12.82
N LYS A 110 -8.69 -2.72 12.91
CA LYS A 110 -8.32 -1.31 13.18
C LYS A 110 -8.01 -0.60 11.85
N LYS A 111 -8.81 0.39 11.50
CA LYS A 111 -8.58 1.23 10.33
C LYS A 111 -7.35 2.13 10.54
N VAL A 112 -6.45 2.15 9.57
CA VAL A 112 -5.30 3.06 9.49
C VAL A 112 -5.28 3.74 8.13
N PHE A 113 -4.45 4.77 7.97
CA PHE A 113 -4.43 5.59 6.75
C PHE A 113 -3.00 5.86 6.30
N VAL A 114 -2.79 5.77 4.99
CA VAL A 114 -1.53 6.06 4.29
C VAL A 114 -1.58 7.51 3.83
N ASN A 115 -0.70 8.37 4.35
CA ASN A 115 -0.56 9.73 3.85
C ASN A 115 0.01 9.72 2.42
N ILE A 116 1.11 9.01 2.26
CA ILE A 116 1.69 8.70 0.96
C ILE A 116 2.57 7.48 1.14
N ALA A 117 2.50 6.53 0.22
CA ALA A 117 3.48 5.48 0.10
C ALA A 117 3.71 5.17 -1.36
N GLY A 118 4.84 4.57 -1.71
CA GLY A 118 5.09 4.24 -3.11
C GLY A 118 6.50 3.80 -3.41
N TYR A 119 6.69 3.48 -4.68
CA TYR A 119 7.95 3.06 -5.26
C TYR A 119 8.33 4.02 -6.37
N LEU A 120 9.58 4.49 -6.35
CA LEU A 120 10.27 5.00 -7.53
C LEU A 120 11.12 3.85 -8.07
N ILE A 121 10.91 3.50 -9.33
CA ILE A 121 11.54 2.36 -10.00
C ILE A 121 12.33 2.91 -11.17
N GLU A 122 13.65 2.75 -11.12
CA GLU A 122 14.58 3.27 -12.11
C GLU A 122 15.29 2.14 -12.85
N LYS A 123 15.21 2.14 -14.17
CA LYS A 123 16.02 1.28 -15.04
C LYS A 123 17.42 1.87 -15.15
N LYS A 124 18.42 1.07 -14.81
CA LYS A 124 19.84 1.35 -15.09
C LYS A 124 20.36 0.27 -16.04
N ASN A 125 21.53 0.48 -16.66
CA ASN A 125 22.07 -0.42 -17.70
C ASN A 125 22.05 -1.91 -17.31
N MET A 126 22.48 -2.25 -16.09
CA MET A 126 22.59 -3.65 -15.63
C MET A 126 21.72 -3.97 -14.41
N ARG A 127 20.89 -3.04 -13.94
CA ARG A 127 20.11 -3.22 -12.70
C ARG A 127 18.83 -2.39 -12.69
N VAL A 128 17.97 -2.66 -11.73
CA VAL A 128 16.79 -1.85 -11.43
C VAL A 128 16.95 -1.34 -10.00
N ASP A 129 16.96 -0.02 -9.84
CA ASP A 129 16.99 0.62 -8.53
C ASP A 129 15.54 0.86 -8.09
N ILE A 130 15.23 0.55 -6.83
CA ILE A 130 13.89 0.72 -6.25
C ILE A 130 14.03 1.55 -4.98
N THR A 131 13.42 2.74 -4.97
CA THR A 131 13.32 3.58 -3.79
C THR A 131 11.91 3.50 -3.24
N TYR A 132 11.77 3.17 -1.96
CA TYR A 132 10.49 3.10 -1.27
C TYR A 132 10.35 4.26 -0.28
N VAL A 133 9.19 4.90 -0.29
CA VAL A 133 8.82 5.97 0.66
C VAL A 133 7.48 5.62 1.28
N GLU A 134 7.35 5.81 2.60
CA GLU A 134 6.07 5.72 3.29
C GLU A 134 5.90 6.78 4.38
N SER A 135 4.66 7.23 4.53
CA SER A 135 4.17 8.04 5.64
C SER A 135 2.76 7.59 5.99
N MET A 136 2.55 7.26 7.26
CA MET A 136 1.30 6.73 7.79
C MET A 136 0.73 7.65 8.85
N HIS A 137 -0.59 7.66 9.00
CA HIS A 137 -1.27 8.42 10.04
C HIS A 137 -1.38 7.64 11.36
N GLY A 138 -0.83 8.22 12.43
CA GLY A 138 -0.83 7.68 13.81
C GLY A 138 0.31 6.70 14.08
N ASN A 139 0.37 6.14 15.31
CA ASN A 139 1.31 5.08 15.74
C ASN A 139 1.05 3.73 15.05
N ALA A 140 0.73 3.75 13.76
CA ALA A 140 0.88 2.61 12.89
C ALA A 140 2.39 2.48 12.57
N SER A 141 3.19 2.07 13.56
CA SER A 141 4.43 1.37 13.23
C SER A 141 3.99 0.07 12.56
N ILE A 142 3.91 0.13 11.24
CA ILE A 142 3.91 -1.08 10.43
C ILE A 142 5.36 -1.49 10.49
N TYR A 143 5.68 -2.47 11.32
CA TYR A 143 7.00 -3.06 11.26
C TYR A 143 7.14 -3.67 9.88
N GLN A 144 7.73 -2.91 8.95
CA GLN A 144 8.34 -3.39 7.72
C GLN A 144 9.61 -4.20 8.07
N LYS A 145 9.51 -5.14 9.02
CA LYS A 145 10.59 -6.05 9.44
C LYS A 145 11.16 -6.83 8.24
N CYS A 146 10.42 -6.94 7.14
CA CYS A 146 10.83 -7.65 5.94
C CYS A 146 11.63 -6.82 4.94
N ILE A 147 11.58 -5.47 4.93
CA ILE A 147 12.35 -4.69 3.93
C ILE A 147 13.84 -4.93 4.10
N ILE A 148 14.33 -4.90 5.33
CA ILE A 148 15.76 -5.09 5.60
C ILE A 148 16.14 -6.57 5.50
N ARG A 149 15.31 -7.50 6.03
CA ARG A 149 15.68 -8.92 6.11
C ARG A 149 15.62 -9.64 4.76
N LYS A 150 14.55 -9.46 3.97
CA LYS A 150 14.40 -10.15 2.67
C LYS A 150 15.29 -9.55 1.58
N ALA A 151 15.61 -8.26 1.61
CA ALA A 151 16.61 -7.70 0.69
C ALA A 151 17.98 -8.35 0.94
N LEU A 152 18.38 -8.49 2.21
CA LEU A 152 19.66 -9.11 2.58
C LEU A 152 19.75 -10.60 2.17
N ASP A 153 18.67 -11.38 2.31
CA ASP A 153 18.64 -12.80 1.94
C ASP A 153 18.86 -13.05 0.42
N TYR A 154 18.63 -12.06 -0.43
CA TYR A 154 18.88 -12.16 -1.89
C TYR A 154 20.20 -11.52 -2.33
N PHE A 155 20.72 -10.52 -1.61
CA PHE A 155 22.05 -9.93 -1.88
C PHE A 155 23.20 -10.76 -1.29
N LEU A 156 22.89 -11.67 -0.37
CA LEU A 156 23.82 -12.66 0.17
C LEU A 156 23.26 -14.05 -0.18
N PRO A 157 23.54 -14.60 -1.38
CA PRO A 157 23.20 -15.99 -1.64
C PRO A 157 23.85 -16.84 -0.56
N HIS A 158 23.05 -17.68 0.08
CA HIS A 158 23.52 -18.66 1.05
C HIS A 158 24.76 -19.39 0.47
N LYS A 159 25.87 -19.32 1.20
CA LYS A 159 27.02 -20.19 0.98
C LYS A 159 26.63 -21.65 1.19
#